data_AF-A0A3N5E401-F1
#
_entry.id   AF-A0A3N5E401-F1
#
_cell.length_a   1.000
_cell.length_b   1.000
_cell.length_c   1.000
_cell.angle_alpha   90.00
_cell.angle_beta   90.00
_cell.angle_gamma   90.00
#
_symmetry.space_group_name_H-M   'P 1'
#
loop_
_entity.id
_entity.type
_entity.pdbx_description
1 polymer ?
#
loop_
_entity_poly.entity_id
_entity_poly.type
_entity_poly.pdbx_seq_one_letter_code
_entity_poly.pdbx_strand_id
1 'polypeptide(L)'
;MLNKLAGLFGVSVDDILNPGKELPKEMTVEDKTTMEQLWLIQQLDDDDKHVIFKMIDTMLTKKKFKDFFQKKRCIIIKTKGYDTNSSYRR
;
A
#
# COMPACT_ATOMS: atom_id res chain seq x y z
N MET A 1 -24.44 9.19 -22.47
CA MET A 1 -23.91 9.88 -21.26
C MET A 1 -23.49 8.87 -20.21
N LEU A 2 -24.32 7.89 -19.87
CA LEU A 2 -24.01 6.79 -18.93
C LEU A 2 -22.77 5.97 -19.29
N ASN A 3 -22.54 5.58 -20.55
CA ASN A 3 -21.33 4.85 -20.95
C ASN A 3 -20.02 5.61 -20.66
N LYS A 4 -20.03 6.94 -20.73
CA LYS A 4 -18.86 7.76 -20.39
C LYS A 4 -18.61 7.80 -18.87
N LEU A 5 -19.68 7.84 -18.07
CA LEU A 5 -19.59 7.77 -16.61
C LEU A 5 -19.13 6.39 -16.16
N ALA A 6 -19.68 5.31 -16.75
CA ALA A 6 -19.24 3.94 -16.53
C ALA A 6 -17.75 3.76 -16.84
N GLY A 7 -17.27 4.30 -17.97
CA GLY A 7 -15.84 4.32 -18.31
C GLY A 7 -14.97 5.13 -17.34
N LEU A 8 -15.47 6.25 -16.83
CA LEU A 8 -14.77 7.11 -15.87
C LEU A 8 -14.63 6.45 -14.49
N PHE A 9 -15.71 5.84 -14.01
CA PHE A 9 -15.77 5.20 -12.68
C PHE A 9 -15.33 3.73 -12.70
N GLY A 10 -15.08 3.14 -13.88
CA GLY A 10 -14.62 1.75 -14.00
C GLY A 10 -15.65 0.70 -13.62
N VAL A 11 -16.93 1.06 -13.60
CA VAL A 11 -18.06 0.19 -13.25
C VAL A 11 -18.85 -0.16 -14.51
N SER A 12 -19.55 -1.30 -14.51
CA SER A 12 -20.39 -1.64 -15.67
C SER A 12 -21.65 -0.78 -15.71
N VAL A 13 -22.20 -0.58 -16.91
CA VAL A 13 -23.44 0.21 -17.07
C VAL A 13 -24.60 -0.47 -16.35
N ASP A 14 -24.61 -1.81 -16.33
CA ASP A 14 -25.59 -2.62 -15.60
C ASP A 14 -25.51 -2.41 -14.08
N ASP A 15 -24.31 -2.21 -13.52
CA ASP A 15 -24.11 -1.93 -12.08
C ASP A 15 -24.67 -0.57 -11.68
N ILE A 16 -24.60 0.43 -12.57
CA ILE A 16 -25.21 1.75 -12.37
C ILE A 16 -26.73 1.67 -12.48
N LEU A 17 -27.23 0.82 -13.38
CA LEU A 17 -28.66 0.66 -13.64
C LEU A 17 -29.37 -0.11 -12.51
N ASN A 18 -28.65 -0.99 -11.81
CA ASN A 18 -29.25 -1.95 -10.88
C ASN A 18 -28.47 -2.08 -9.55
N PRO A 19 -28.48 -1.06 -8.68
CA PRO A 19 -27.60 -0.91 -7.50
C PRO A 19 -27.85 -1.90 -6.34
N GLY A 20 -28.49 -3.04 -6.59
CA GLY A 20 -28.86 -4.03 -5.56
C GLY A 20 -28.50 -5.49 -5.89
N LYS A 21 -27.90 -5.77 -7.07
CA LYS A 21 -27.38 -7.11 -7.41
C LYS A 21 -25.87 -7.02 -7.56
N GLU A 22 -25.19 -7.47 -6.51
CA GLU A 22 -23.74 -7.52 -6.36
C GLU A 22 -23.09 -6.15 -6.13
N LEU A 23 -22.46 -6.03 -4.96
CA LEU A 23 -21.69 -4.84 -4.58
C LEU A 23 -20.65 -4.60 -5.68
N PRO A 24 -20.59 -3.40 -6.28
CA PRO A 24 -19.57 -3.08 -7.26
C PRO A 24 -18.23 -3.38 -6.64
N LYS A 25 -17.47 -4.31 -7.23
CA LYS A 25 -16.10 -4.56 -6.81
C LYS A 25 -15.35 -3.28 -7.16
N GLU A 26 -15.14 -2.46 -6.16
CA GLU A 26 -14.41 -1.20 -6.24
C GLU A 26 -13.03 -1.55 -6.79
N MET A 27 -12.88 -1.48 -8.12
CA MET A 27 -11.57 -1.40 -8.74
C MET A 27 -11.09 -0.01 -8.36
N THR A 28 -10.49 0.06 -7.17
CA THR A 28 -9.93 1.27 -6.60
C THR A 28 -9.07 1.91 -7.68
N VAL A 29 -9.28 3.20 -7.93
CA VAL A 29 -8.51 3.97 -8.93
C VAL A 29 -7.00 3.80 -8.71
N GLU A 30 -6.60 3.52 -7.47
CA GLU A 30 -5.27 3.10 -7.01
C GLU A 30 -4.67 1.94 -7.82
N ASP A 31 -5.44 0.88 -8.10
CA ASP A 31 -4.94 -0.28 -8.85
C ASP A 31 -4.61 0.08 -10.31
N LYS A 32 -5.42 0.95 -10.93
CA LYS A 32 -5.16 1.45 -12.29
C LYS A 32 -3.88 2.30 -12.35
N THR A 33 -3.70 3.21 -11.40
CA THR A 33 -2.50 4.06 -11.35
C THR A 33 -1.22 3.25 -11.10
N THR A 34 -1.29 2.19 -10.30
CA THR A 34 -0.15 1.30 -10.05
C THR A 34 0.24 0.53 -11.30
N MET A 35 -0.76 0.08 -12.06
CA MET A 35 -0.55 -0.66 -13.30
C MET A 35 0.07 0.22 -14.40
N GLU A 36 -0.35 1.48 -14.51
CA GLU A 36 0.26 2.47 -15.41
C GLU A 36 1.73 2.74 -15.04
N GLN A 37 2.04 2.92 -13.76
CA GLN A 37 3.42 3.12 -13.29
C GLN A 37 4.32 1.92 -13.61
N LEU A 38 3.82 0.69 -13.45
CA LEU A 38 4.55 -0.52 -13.85
C LEU A 38 4.78 -0.57 -15.35
N TRP A 39 3.79 -0.16 -16.14
CA TRP A 39 3.90 -0.14 -17.61
C TRP A 39 4.94 0.88 -18.08
N LEU A 40 5.01 2.06 -17.45
CA LEU A 40 6.04 3.07 -17.74
C LEU A 40 7.45 2.58 -17.42
N ILE A 41 7.64 1.88 -16.29
CA ILE A 41 8.95 1.30 -15.93
C ILE A 41 9.39 0.22 -16.93
N GLN A 42 8.44 -0.52 -17.51
CA GLN A 42 8.74 -1.55 -18.51
C GLN A 42 9.17 -0.98 -19.86
N GLN A 43 8.85 0.28 -20.17
CA GLN A 43 9.24 0.95 -21.42
C GLN A 43 10.64 1.57 -21.38
N LEU A 44 11.26 1.65 -20.20
CA LEU A 44 12.61 2.16 -20.06
C LEU A 44 13.63 1.14 -20.59
N ASP A 45 14.80 1.66 -20.96
CA ASP A 45 15.94 0.84 -21.35
C ASP A 45 16.41 -0.04 -20.17
N ASP A 46 17.03 -1.17 -20.48
CA ASP A 46 17.39 -2.19 -19.48
C ASP A 46 18.29 -1.65 -18.37
N ASP A 47 19.21 -0.75 -18.70
CA ASP A 47 20.11 -0.10 -17.74
C ASP A 47 19.35 0.81 -16.77
N ASP A 48 18.45 1.65 -17.28
CA ASP A 48 17.64 2.58 -16.49
C ASP A 48 16.64 1.84 -15.60
N LYS A 49 16.01 0.80 -16.15
CA LYS A 49 15.11 -0.09 -15.44
C LYS A 49 15.83 -0.76 -14.25
N HIS A 50 17.07 -1.22 -14.45
CA HIS A 50 17.89 -1.81 -13.39
C HIS A 50 18.21 -0.82 -12.27
N VAL A 51 18.50 0.44 -12.63
CA VAL A 51 18.75 1.51 -11.65
C VAL A 51 17.50 1.78 -10.80
N ILE A 52 16.32 1.86 -11.43
CA ILE A 52 15.06 2.07 -10.70
C ILE A 52 14.77 0.91 -9.74
N PHE A 53 14.93 -0.34 -10.18
CA PHE A 53 14.74 -1.49 -9.29
C PHE A 53 15.68 -1.47 -8.09
N LYS A 54 16.96 -1.19 -8.30
CA LYS A 54 17.93 -1.03 -7.20
C LYS A 54 17.55 0.10 -6.25
N MET A 55 17.01 1.20 -6.77
CA MET A 55 16.56 2.33 -5.96
C MET A 55 15.36 1.95 -5.08
N ILE A 56 14.37 1.26 -5.65
CA ILE A 56 13.21 0.72 -4.92
C ILE A 56 13.68 -0.23 -3.81
N ASP A 57 14.56 -1.18 -4.11
CA ASP A 57 15.12 -2.12 -3.12
C ASP A 57 15.85 -1.40 -1.98
N THR A 58 16.66 -0.40 -2.32
CA THR A 58 17.38 0.41 -1.33
C THR A 58 16.40 1.16 -0.42
N MET A 59 15.34 1.75 -0.98
CA MET A 59 14.32 2.48 -0.20
C MET A 59 13.51 1.54 0.70
N LEU A 60 13.08 0.39 0.17
CA LEU A 60 12.38 -0.63 0.94
C LEU A 60 13.23 -1.17 2.09
N THR A 61 14.52 -1.40 1.83
CA THR A 61 15.47 -1.85 2.86
C THR A 61 15.63 -0.79 3.95
N LYS A 62 15.79 0.48 3.60
CA LYS A 62 15.85 1.60 4.57
C LYS A 62 14.58 1.70 5.41
N LYS A 63 13.39 1.55 4.80
CA LYS A 63 12.10 1.56 5.51
C LYS A 63 12.01 0.39 6.48
N LYS A 64 12.24 -0.85 6.00
CA LYS A 64 12.24 -2.05 6.84
C LYS A 64 13.23 -1.90 8.00
N PHE A 65 14.44 -1.41 7.74
CA PHE A 65 15.46 -1.17 8.76
C PHE A 65 14.91 -0.23 9.84
N LYS A 66 14.39 0.94 9.48
CA LYS A 66 13.79 1.90 10.41
C LYS A 66 12.66 1.28 11.23
N ASP A 67 11.76 0.52 10.60
CA ASP A 67 10.65 -0.17 11.25
C ASP A 67 11.14 -1.24 12.23
N PHE A 68 12.21 -1.98 11.89
CA PHE A 68 12.86 -2.94 12.78
C PHE A 68 13.39 -2.26 14.04
N PHE A 69 14.07 -1.12 13.95
CA PHE A 69 14.54 -0.40 15.14
C PHE A 69 13.40 0.18 15.96
N GLN A 70 12.37 0.73 15.33
CA GLN A 70 11.24 1.31 16.05
C GLN A 70 10.43 0.24 16.80
N LYS A 71 10.19 -0.91 16.16
CA LYS A 71 9.51 -2.05 16.80
C LYS A 71 10.31 -2.59 17.98
N LYS A 72 11.64 -2.73 17.85
CA LYS A 72 12.50 -3.22 18.94
C LYS A 72 12.59 -2.22 20.10
N ARG A 73 12.67 -0.91 19.84
CA ARG A 73 12.63 0.13 20.89
C ARG A 73 11.30 0.12 21.64
N CYS A 74 10.16 -0.01 20.97
CA CYS A 74 8.86 -0.11 21.61
C CYS A 74 8.78 -1.31 22.57
N ILE A 75 9.33 -2.47 22.16
CA ILE A 75 9.38 -3.66 23.01
C ILE A 75 10.27 -3.45 24.24
N ILE A 76 11.47 -2.88 24.09
CA ILE A 76 12.40 -2.66 25.23
C ILE A 76 11.85 -1.64 26.24
N ILE A 77 11.18 -0.58 25.77
CA ILE A 77 10.57 0.42 26.66
C ILE A 77 9.38 -0.20 27.42
N LYS A 78 8.61 -1.06 26.75
CA LYS A 78 7.55 -1.83 27.42
C LYS A 78 8.13 -2.75 28.49
N THR A 79 9.15 -3.56 28.19
CA THR A 79 9.73 -4.47 29.19
C THR A 79 10.29 -3.71 30.41
N LYS A 80 10.98 -2.57 30.20
CA LYS A 80 11.48 -1.75 31.32
C LYS A 80 10.39 -1.03 32.12
N GLY A 81 9.23 -0.74 31.53
CA GLY A 81 8.10 -0.08 32.20
C GLY A 81 7.16 -1.02 32.96
N TYR A 82 7.18 -2.33 32.66
CA TYR A 82 6.45 -3.34 33.44
C TYR A 82 7.19 -3.75 34.72
N ASP A 83 8.53 -3.68 34.72
CA ASP A 83 9.33 -4.07 35.88
C ASP A 83 9.22 -3.07 37.06
N THR A 84 8.90 -1.79 36.82
CA THR A 84 8.79 -0.78 37.88
C THR A 84 7.41 -0.66 38.52
N ASN A 85 6.37 -1.30 37.97
CA ASN A 85 4.99 -1.17 38.46
C ASN A 85 4.50 -2.37 39.31
N SER A 86 5.36 -3.37 39.57
CA SER A 86 5.02 -4.50 40.45
C SER A 86 5.46 -4.33 41.92
N SER A 87 5.97 -3.17 42.32
CA SER A 87 6.36 -2.89 43.72
C SER A 87 5.38 -1.99 44.49
N TYR A 88 4.28 -1.54 43.87
CA TYR A 88 3.15 -0.89 44.57
C TYR A 88 1.90 -1.75 44.51
N ARG A 89 2.03 -3.00 44.96
CA ARG A 89 0.89 -3.82 45.35
C ARG A 89 1.30 -4.85 46.40
N ARG A 90 1.71 -4.35 47.56
CA ARG A 90 1.45 -4.95 48.87
C ARG A 90 1.81 -3.96 49.96
#